data_AF-A0A6A9UXJ6-F1
#
_entry.id   AF-A0A6A9UXJ6-F1
#
_cell.length_a   1.000
_cell.length_b   1.000
_cell.length_c   1.000
_cell.angle_alpha   90.00
_cell.angle_beta   90.00
_cell.angle_gamma   90.00
#
_symmetry.space_group_name_H-M   'P 1'
#
loop_
_entity.id
_entity.type
_entity.pdbx_description
1 polymer ?
#
loop_
_entity_poly.entity_id
_entity_poly.type
_entity_poly.pdbx_seq_one_letter_code
_entity_poly.pdbx_strand_id
1 'polypeptide(L)'
;MRLLSLCRSCPLGRTRRPRSWHASTRQSVTSRQRSVILSVTRGCPCARGAPARGRGCSQPRSTSGTLWAQAGDAGGGRVSTNAGPSGRKTLPVAERLHVTRGMVVQELGWDDDVDDDLRIALEDAVDGELVEEAVEAVDVVLLWWRDSDGDVVDGLVEALTDLGSNGFIWLMTPKVGREGYVDPADIAEGALTAGLSLTSTATLSEDWAASKLVRPKGTRR
;
A
#
# COMPACT_ATOMS: atom_id res chain seq x y z
N MET A 1 -54.19 11.36 53.03
CA MET A 1 -54.85 12.08 51.94
C MET A 1 -54.74 11.25 50.67
N ARG A 2 -55.89 10.83 50.13
CA ARG A 2 -56.05 10.12 48.85
C ARG A 2 -55.94 11.11 47.68
N LEU A 3 -55.41 10.65 46.54
CA LEU A 3 -55.93 10.77 45.15
C LEU A 3 -54.74 10.52 44.20
N LEU A 4 -54.64 9.38 43.50
CA LEU A 4 -55.37 8.95 42.30
C LEU A 4 -54.99 9.72 41.01
N SER A 5 -54.36 8.95 40.10
CA SER A 5 -54.82 8.72 38.72
C SER A 5 -54.05 9.37 37.55
N LEU A 6 -53.99 8.54 36.48
CA LEU A 6 -53.60 8.74 35.07
C LEU A 6 -52.11 8.51 34.79
N CYS A 7 -51.64 7.36 34.28
CA CYS A 7 -52.20 6.41 33.30
C CYS A 7 -52.62 7.08 31.97
N ARG A 8 -51.70 7.07 31.00
CA ARG A 8 -51.94 6.99 29.55
C ARG A 8 -50.63 6.53 28.89
N SER A 9 -50.54 5.24 28.56
CA SER A 9 -50.78 4.70 27.22
C SER A 9 -49.55 4.80 26.31
N CYS A 10 -48.67 3.79 26.40
CA CYS A 10 -47.72 3.47 25.35
C CYS A 10 -48.06 2.05 24.87
N PRO A 11 -48.77 1.88 23.73
CA PRO A 11 -49.01 0.58 23.15
C PRO A 11 -47.84 0.19 22.23
N LEU A 12 -47.76 -1.11 21.94
CA LEU A 12 -46.84 -1.78 21.02
C LEU A 12 -45.47 -2.07 21.66
N GLY A 13 -45.09 -3.32 21.95
CA GLY A 13 -45.57 -4.60 21.49
C GLY A 13 -44.37 -5.53 21.40
N ARG A 14 -44.00 -6.15 22.52
CA ARG A 14 -43.04 -7.26 22.52
C ARG A 14 -43.70 -8.47 21.86
N THR A 15 -43.11 -8.99 20.79
CA THR A 15 -43.13 -10.44 20.54
C THR A 15 -41.72 -10.93 20.24
N ARG A 16 -41.47 -12.14 20.72
CA ARG A 16 -40.21 -12.85 20.84
C ARG A 16 -40.10 -13.89 19.70
N ARG A 17 -38.85 -14.12 19.24
CA ARG A 17 -38.27 -15.41 18.73
C ARG A 17 -38.70 -15.89 17.32
N PRO A 18 -38.04 -16.92 16.74
CA PRO A 18 -36.60 -17.19 16.59
C PRO A 18 -36.22 -17.69 15.15
N ARG A 19 -34.91 -17.84 14.90
CA ARG A 19 -34.20 -18.74 13.94
C ARG A 19 -34.90 -19.14 12.62
N SER A 20 -34.25 -18.82 11.50
CA SER A 20 -34.04 -19.80 10.43
C SER A 20 -32.79 -19.47 9.60
N TRP A 21 -32.02 -20.51 9.35
CA TRP A 21 -30.90 -20.55 8.43
C TRP A 21 -31.42 -20.51 6.99
N HIS A 22 -30.77 -19.73 6.13
CA HIS A 22 -30.81 -19.97 4.69
C HIS A 22 -29.40 -19.85 4.13
N ALA A 23 -28.77 -21.02 3.98
CA ALA A 23 -27.77 -21.22 2.94
C ALA A 23 -28.48 -21.12 1.59
N SER A 24 -28.00 -20.26 0.69
CA SER A 24 -28.35 -20.33 -0.72
C SER A 24 -27.11 -20.22 -1.59
N THR A 25 -27.03 -21.20 -2.48
CA THR A 25 -25.93 -21.60 -3.31
C THR A 25 -25.87 -20.77 -4.60
N ARG A 26 -24.64 -20.47 -5.02
CA ARG A 26 -24.17 -20.17 -6.40
C ARG A 26 -24.96 -19.14 -7.21
N GLN A 27 -24.26 -18.07 -7.58
CA GLN A 27 -24.22 -17.66 -8.99
C GLN A 27 -22.78 -17.40 -9.42
N SER A 28 -22.28 -18.27 -10.28
CA SER A 28 -21.07 -18.10 -11.06
C SER A 28 -21.35 -17.09 -12.16
N VAL A 29 -20.69 -15.94 -12.15
CA VAL A 29 -20.65 -15.05 -13.31
C VAL A 29 -19.22 -15.00 -13.81
N THR A 30 -18.95 -15.86 -14.79
CA THR A 30 -17.77 -15.77 -15.66
C THR A 30 -17.89 -14.49 -16.49
N SER A 31 -17.25 -13.41 -16.05
CA SER A 31 -17.09 -12.20 -16.88
C SER A 31 -15.99 -12.47 -17.90
N ARG A 32 -16.41 -12.93 -19.08
CA ARG A 32 -15.56 -13.06 -20.27
C ARG A 32 -15.02 -11.69 -20.63
N GLN A 33 -13.69 -11.60 -20.69
CA GLN A 33 -12.94 -10.59 -21.42
C GLN A 33 -13.58 -10.32 -22.79
N ARG A 34 -14.01 -9.08 -23.00
CA ARG A 34 -14.17 -8.50 -24.33
C ARG A 34 -13.19 -7.33 -24.43
N SER A 35 -11.98 -7.64 -24.89
CA SER A 35 -11.07 -6.63 -25.45
C SER A 35 -11.70 -6.09 -26.73
N VAL A 36 -12.25 -4.89 -26.68
CA VAL A 36 -12.53 -4.11 -27.88
C VAL A 36 -11.23 -3.39 -28.24
N ILE A 37 -10.54 -3.91 -29.26
CA ILE A 37 -9.39 -3.26 -29.89
C ILE A 37 -9.94 -2.03 -30.61
N LEU A 38 -9.75 -0.85 -30.02
CA LEU A 38 -10.01 0.42 -30.69
C LEU A 38 -8.81 0.73 -31.60
N SER A 39 -8.84 0.23 -32.82
CA SER A 39 -7.87 0.56 -33.87
C SER A 39 -8.10 1.99 -34.35
N VAL A 40 -7.34 2.95 -33.82
CA VAL A 40 -7.25 4.31 -34.37
C VAL A 40 -6.32 4.26 -35.58
N THR A 41 -6.90 4.10 -36.77
CA THR A 41 -6.24 4.39 -38.04
C THR A 41 -6.01 5.89 -38.15
N ARG A 42 -4.77 6.34 -37.98
CA ARG A 42 -4.35 7.69 -38.39
C ARG A 42 -4.38 7.75 -39.92
N GLY A 43 -5.47 8.29 -40.46
CA GLY A 43 -5.55 8.67 -41.87
C GLY A 43 -4.67 9.90 -42.13
N CYS A 44 -3.72 9.76 -43.04
CA CYS A 44 -3.01 10.87 -43.66
C CYS A 44 -3.93 11.54 -44.69
N PRO A 45 -4.29 12.84 -44.56
CA PRO A 45 -4.81 13.59 -45.68
C PRO A 45 -3.64 14.18 -46.48
N CYS A 46 -3.27 13.51 -47.58
CA CYS A 46 -2.43 14.11 -48.61
C CYS A 46 -3.26 15.07 -49.48
N ALA A 47 -2.63 16.22 -49.74
CA ALA A 47 -3.16 17.40 -50.38
C ALA A 47 -3.63 17.20 -51.84
N ARG A 48 -4.61 18.01 -52.25
CA ARG A 48 -4.91 18.31 -53.65
C ARG A 48 -4.91 19.83 -53.83
N GLY A 49 -4.02 20.33 -54.71
CA GLY A 49 -4.05 21.71 -55.18
C GLY A 49 -2.67 22.35 -55.37
N ALA A 50 -1.95 21.96 -56.43
CA ALA A 50 -0.82 22.72 -56.97
C ALA A 50 -1.35 23.87 -57.87
N PRO A 51 -0.57 24.94 -58.16
CA PRO A 51 0.49 24.79 -59.16
C PRO A 51 1.83 25.49 -58.85
N ALA A 52 2.86 24.80 -59.32
CA ALA A 52 4.19 25.21 -59.78
C ALA A 52 4.71 26.64 -59.51
N ARG A 53 5.91 26.71 -58.88
CA ARG A 53 7.16 27.20 -59.50
C ARG A 53 8.34 27.06 -58.50
N GLY A 54 9.45 26.48 -58.95
CA GLY A 54 10.79 26.87 -58.48
C GLY A 54 11.55 25.91 -57.54
N ARG A 55 12.39 25.06 -58.16
CA ARG A 55 13.76 24.67 -57.77
C ARG A 55 14.04 24.15 -56.35
N GLY A 56 14.56 22.93 -56.26
CA GLY A 56 15.42 22.51 -55.14
C GLY A 56 15.39 21.01 -54.86
N CYS A 57 16.20 20.24 -55.59
CA CYS A 57 16.52 18.85 -55.26
C CYS A 57 17.59 18.80 -54.15
N SER A 58 17.42 17.93 -53.16
CA SER A 58 18.54 17.22 -52.51
C SER A 58 18.04 16.01 -51.69
N GLN A 59 18.48 14.81 -52.08
CA GLN A 59 18.46 13.60 -51.24
C GLN A 59 19.72 13.58 -50.35
N PRO A 60 19.75 12.74 -49.30
CA PRO A 60 20.68 11.59 -49.33
C PRO A 60 20.08 10.30 -48.73
N ARG A 61 20.18 9.17 -49.44
CA ARG A 61 21.18 8.08 -49.37
C ARG A 61 20.97 7.05 -48.24
N SER A 62 20.54 5.88 -48.69
CA SER A 62 20.65 4.57 -48.04
C SER A 62 22.11 4.11 -47.98
N THR A 63 22.54 3.51 -46.86
CA THR A 63 23.74 2.69 -46.78
C THR A 63 23.40 1.30 -46.23
N SER A 64 23.62 0.29 -47.07
CA SER A 64 23.76 -1.12 -46.69
C SER A 64 25.02 -1.33 -45.85
N GLY A 65 24.99 -2.30 -44.94
CA GLY A 65 26.16 -2.82 -44.24
C GLY A 65 25.85 -4.12 -43.53
N THR A 66 26.43 -5.21 -44.01
CA THR A 66 26.18 -6.61 -43.68
C THR A 66 27.00 -7.10 -42.47
N LEU A 67 26.32 -7.85 -41.59
CA LEU A 67 26.69 -9.06 -40.83
C LEU A 67 28.16 -9.34 -40.44
N TRP A 68 28.40 -9.58 -39.14
CA TRP A 68 29.32 -10.62 -38.64
C TRP A 68 28.75 -11.25 -37.36
N ALA A 69 28.82 -12.58 -37.31
CA ALA A 69 28.46 -13.43 -36.19
C ALA A 69 29.69 -13.73 -35.31
N GLN A 70 29.46 -14.06 -34.03
CA GLN A 70 30.32 -14.97 -33.26
C GLN A 70 29.53 -15.60 -32.10
N ALA A 71 29.62 -16.92 -32.02
CA ALA A 71 29.10 -17.77 -30.95
C ALA A 71 30.19 -18.01 -29.90
N GLY A 72 29.80 -18.20 -28.63
CA GLY A 72 30.68 -18.59 -27.53
C GLY A 72 29.88 -18.92 -26.27
N ASP A 73 30.20 -20.07 -25.66
CA ASP A 73 29.42 -20.94 -24.77
C ASP A 73 29.28 -20.48 -23.30
N ALA A 74 28.49 -21.27 -22.54
CA ALA A 74 28.53 -21.52 -21.09
C ALA A 74 27.63 -20.70 -20.12
N GLY A 75 26.49 -21.32 -19.76
CA GLY A 75 26.21 -21.79 -18.39
C GLY A 75 26.01 -20.77 -17.26
N GLY A 76 24.76 -20.62 -16.81
CA GLY A 76 24.44 -20.02 -15.51
C GLY A 76 23.01 -19.50 -15.44
N GLY A 77 22.08 -20.35 -15.03
CA GLY A 77 20.67 -20.01 -14.88
C GLY A 77 20.45 -18.86 -13.90
N ARG A 78 20.13 -17.67 -14.42
CA ARG A 78 19.48 -16.61 -13.66
C ARG A 78 18.00 -16.67 -13.96
N VAL A 79 17.23 -17.31 -13.09
CA VAL A 79 15.78 -17.16 -13.06
C VAL A 79 15.49 -15.77 -12.50
N SER A 80 15.34 -14.79 -13.37
CA SER A 80 14.74 -13.50 -13.03
C SER A 80 13.30 -13.57 -13.49
N THR A 81 12.38 -13.88 -12.58
CA THR A 81 10.94 -13.73 -12.83
C THR A 81 10.59 -12.25 -12.80
N ASN A 82 10.89 -11.54 -13.88
CA ASN A 82 10.23 -10.27 -14.15
C ASN A 82 8.87 -10.60 -14.76
N ALA A 83 7.85 -10.68 -13.92
CA ALA A 83 6.46 -10.63 -14.37
C ALA A 83 6.22 -9.28 -15.08
N GLY A 84 5.70 -9.32 -16.31
CA GLY A 84 5.33 -8.15 -17.11
C GLY A 84 3.95 -7.57 -16.72
N PRO A 85 3.33 -6.75 -17.58
CA PRO A 85 3.59 -5.31 -17.67
C PRO A 85 2.33 -4.47 -17.44
N SER A 86 2.42 -3.32 -16.75
CA SER A 86 1.55 -2.13 -16.95
C SER A 86 1.97 -0.94 -16.06
N GLY A 87 2.70 0.01 -16.65
CA GLY A 87 2.38 1.45 -16.60
C GLY A 87 2.42 2.24 -15.28
N ARG A 88 2.67 1.65 -14.12
CA ARG A 88 3.08 2.37 -12.90
C ARG A 88 4.32 1.65 -12.39
N LYS A 89 5.45 2.35 -12.25
CA LYS A 89 6.59 1.78 -11.52
C LYS A 89 6.13 1.67 -10.07
N THR A 90 5.52 0.54 -9.69
CA THR A 90 5.38 0.19 -8.29
C THR A 90 6.79 -0.02 -7.79
N LEU A 91 7.30 0.95 -7.02
CA LEU A 91 8.61 0.83 -6.42
C LEU A 91 8.61 -0.41 -5.52
N PRO A 92 9.72 -1.15 -5.43
CA PRO A 92 9.87 -2.25 -4.48
C PRO A 92 9.48 -1.79 -3.07
N VAL A 93 8.88 -2.68 -2.27
CA VAL A 93 8.48 -2.40 -0.87
C VAL A 93 9.61 -1.72 -0.10
N ALA A 94 10.85 -2.18 -0.30
CA ALA A 94 12.06 -1.59 0.25
C ALA A 94 12.18 -0.07 0.03
N GLU A 95 11.98 0.39 -1.21
CA GLU A 95 12.09 1.80 -1.57
C GLU A 95 10.95 2.64 -0.98
N ARG A 96 9.75 2.07 -0.88
CA ARG A 96 8.56 2.76 -0.34
C ARG A 96 8.65 2.92 1.17
N LEU A 97 9.12 1.88 1.85
CA LEU A 97 9.33 1.84 3.30
C LEU A 97 10.66 2.49 3.74
N HIS A 98 11.55 2.82 2.80
CA HIS A 98 12.90 3.30 3.07
C HIS A 98 13.71 2.32 3.94
N VAL A 99 13.53 1.02 3.71
CA VAL A 99 14.28 -0.04 4.40
C VAL A 99 15.40 -0.56 3.49
N THR A 100 16.49 -0.98 4.10
CA THR A 100 17.65 -1.57 3.41
C THR A 100 18.03 -2.90 4.06
N ARG A 101 18.73 -3.75 3.30
CA ARG A 101 19.23 -5.03 3.81
C ARG A 101 20.08 -4.86 5.06
N GLY A 102 19.90 -5.76 6.02
CA GLY A 102 20.60 -5.79 7.30
C GLY A 102 20.05 -4.85 8.37
N MET A 103 18.94 -4.15 8.12
CA MET A 103 18.21 -3.41 9.16
C MET A 103 17.42 -4.39 10.03
N VAL A 104 17.37 -4.12 11.33
CA VAL A 104 16.52 -4.87 12.26
C VAL A 104 15.15 -4.22 12.29
N VAL A 105 14.12 -4.99 11.92
CA VAL A 105 12.72 -4.54 11.91
C VAL A 105 11.96 -5.27 13.01
N GLN A 106 11.39 -4.49 13.93
CA GLN A 106 10.49 -5.01 14.95
C GLN A 106 9.04 -4.93 14.45
N GLU A 107 8.24 -5.93 14.74
CA GLU A 107 6.81 -5.97 14.48
C GLU A 107 6.03 -5.93 15.80
N LEU A 108 5.09 -5.00 15.90
CA LEU A 108 4.21 -4.81 17.06
C LEU A 108 2.75 -4.75 16.62
N GLY A 109 1.85 -5.25 17.47
CA GLY A 109 0.40 -5.23 17.22
C GLY A 109 -0.08 -6.23 16.15
N TRP A 110 0.70 -7.26 15.87
CA TRP A 110 0.32 -8.33 14.94
C TRP A 110 -0.97 -9.04 15.41
N ASP A 111 -1.86 -9.31 14.45
CA ASP A 111 -3.08 -10.11 14.62
C ASP A 111 -3.38 -10.80 13.27
N ASP A 112 -4.39 -11.67 13.21
CA ASP A 112 -4.70 -12.51 12.03
C ASP A 112 -5.18 -11.73 10.79
N ASP A 113 -5.40 -10.41 10.89
CA ASP A 113 -5.90 -9.52 9.84
C ASP A 113 -4.80 -8.71 9.11
N VAL A 114 -3.53 -8.90 9.49
CA VAL A 114 -2.40 -8.24 8.83
C VAL A 114 -2.17 -8.80 7.43
N ASP A 115 -1.43 -8.04 6.62
CA ASP A 115 -1.07 -8.44 5.26
C ASP A 115 0.22 -9.27 5.27
N ASP A 116 0.10 -10.60 5.18
CA ASP A 116 1.25 -11.51 5.11
C ASP A 116 2.12 -11.30 3.86
N ASP A 117 1.53 -10.93 2.71
CA ASP A 117 2.31 -10.66 1.50
C ASP A 117 3.22 -9.43 1.71
N LEU A 118 2.76 -8.44 2.47
CA LEU A 118 3.59 -7.29 2.87
C LEU A 118 4.71 -7.70 3.82
N ARG A 119 4.44 -8.59 4.78
CA ARG A 119 5.45 -9.10 5.73
C ARG A 119 6.55 -9.87 4.99
N ILE A 120 6.16 -10.82 4.15
CA ILE A 120 7.10 -11.59 3.31
C ILE A 120 7.94 -10.65 2.44
N ALA A 121 7.31 -9.65 1.80
CA ALA A 121 8.03 -8.68 0.98
C ALA A 121 8.99 -7.79 1.78
N LEU A 122 8.70 -7.56 3.07
CA LEU A 122 9.55 -6.81 3.97
C LEU A 122 10.75 -7.64 4.44
N GLU A 123 10.52 -8.90 4.81
CA GLU A 123 11.58 -9.87 5.16
C GLU A 123 12.58 -10.04 4.01
N ASP A 124 12.08 -10.25 2.79
CA ASP A 124 12.90 -10.32 1.57
C ASP A 124 13.69 -9.02 1.31
N ALA A 125 13.12 -7.87 1.68
CA ALA A 125 13.74 -6.57 1.48
C ALA A 125 14.89 -6.33 2.48
N VAL A 126 14.72 -6.76 3.74
CA VAL A 126 15.74 -6.59 4.79
C VAL A 126 16.72 -7.77 4.85
N ASP A 127 16.43 -8.87 4.16
CA ASP A 127 17.22 -10.11 4.19
C ASP A 127 17.30 -10.65 5.63
N GLY A 128 16.16 -10.65 6.33
CA GLY A 128 16.04 -10.97 7.75
C GLY A 128 14.58 -11.14 8.17
N GLU A 129 14.39 -11.69 9.38
CA GLU A 129 13.08 -11.97 9.97
C GLU A 129 12.55 -10.75 10.76
N LEU A 130 11.23 -10.59 10.80
CA LEU A 130 10.56 -9.59 11.64
C LEU A 130 10.58 -10.04 13.11
N VAL A 131 11.03 -9.15 14.00
CA VAL A 131 11.21 -9.47 15.42
C VAL A 131 10.01 -9.00 16.22
N GLU A 132 9.39 -9.86 17.03
CA GLU A 132 8.29 -9.45 17.92
C GLU A 132 8.81 -8.76 19.20
N GLU A 133 9.82 -9.35 19.85
CA GLU A 133 10.43 -8.83 21.07
C GLU A 133 11.90 -8.43 20.81
N ALA A 134 12.19 -7.13 20.90
CA ALA A 134 13.53 -6.62 20.65
C ALA A 134 14.48 -6.93 21.82
N VAL A 135 15.61 -7.57 21.52
CA VAL A 135 16.70 -7.79 22.47
C VAL A 135 17.70 -6.62 22.45
N GLU A 136 17.86 -5.99 21.29
CA GLU A 136 18.74 -4.84 21.05
C GLU A 136 17.97 -3.73 20.34
N ALA A 137 18.53 -2.53 20.31
CA ALA A 137 17.89 -1.38 19.68
C ALA A 137 17.63 -1.62 18.19
N VAL A 138 16.41 -1.38 17.74
CA VAL A 138 15.98 -1.66 16.36
C VAL A 138 16.03 -0.43 15.46
N ASP A 139 16.18 -0.65 14.16
CA ASP A 139 16.24 0.45 13.18
C ASP A 139 14.85 0.92 12.77
N VAL A 140 13.91 -0.03 12.67
CA VAL A 140 12.56 0.21 12.17
C VAL A 140 11.56 -0.53 13.03
N VAL A 141 10.47 0.13 13.40
CA VAL A 141 9.33 -0.52 14.04
C VAL A 141 8.14 -0.46 13.08
N LEU A 142 7.58 -1.62 12.77
CA LEU A 142 6.32 -1.80 12.09
C LEU A 142 5.24 -1.98 13.15
N LEU A 143 4.37 -0.98 13.29
CA LEU A 143 3.30 -0.97 14.28
C LEU A 143 1.96 -1.11 13.59
N TRP A 144 1.28 -2.24 13.80
CA TRP A 144 -0.09 -2.46 13.36
C TRP A 144 -1.06 -1.91 14.41
N TRP A 145 -1.97 -1.04 13.99
CA TRP A 145 -2.89 -0.35 14.90
C TRP A 145 -4.30 -0.29 14.37
N ARG A 146 -5.25 -0.66 15.23
CA ARG A 146 -6.70 -0.61 14.99
C ARG A 146 -7.35 0.31 16.01
N ASP A 147 -8.48 0.88 15.67
CA ASP A 147 -9.29 1.69 16.61
C ASP A 147 -9.68 0.92 17.89
N SER A 148 -9.79 -0.40 17.80
CA SER A 148 -10.06 -1.29 18.94
C SER A 148 -8.89 -1.43 19.92
N ASP A 149 -7.67 -1.13 19.48
CA ASP A 149 -6.44 -1.40 20.24
C ASP A 149 -6.20 -0.34 21.34
N GLY A 150 -6.90 0.80 21.25
CA GLY A 150 -6.92 1.84 22.29
C GLY A 150 -6.43 3.19 21.77
N ASP A 151 -5.68 3.90 22.60
CA ASP A 151 -5.08 5.19 22.23
C ASP A 151 -3.75 4.97 21.48
N VAL A 152 -3.67 5.52 20.26
CA VAL A 152 -2.48 5.42 19.41
C VAL A 152 -1.21 5.98 20.07
N VAL A 153 -1.37 6.91 21.02
CA VAL A 153 -0.24 7.42 21.82
C VAL A 153 0.46 6.29 22.55
N ASP A 154 -0.29 5.37 23.16
CA ASP A 154 0.28 4.28 23.96
C ASP A 154 1.09 3.34 23.09
N GLY A 155 0.56 2.96 21.92
CA GLY A 155 1.29 2.14 20.94
C GLY A 155 2.53 2.84 20.37
N LEU A 156 2.47 4.16 20.13
CA LEU A 156 3.63 4.93 19.70
C LEU A 156 4.70 5.02 20.79
N VAL A 157 4.31 5.17 22.06
CA VAL A 157 5.26 5.19 23.19
C VAL A 157 5.90 3.82 23.39
N GLU A 158 5.12 2.74 23.24
CA GLU A 158 5.64 1.37 23.25
C GLU A 158 6.69 1.17 22.15
N ALA A 159 6.35 1.49 20.89
CA ALA A 159 7.27 1.43 19.76
C ALA A 159 8.56 2.26 19.96
N LEU A 160 8.49 3.37 20.71
CA LEU A 160 9.66 4.22 20.98
C LEU A 160 10.64 3.64 21.99
N THR A 161 10.24 2.61 22.74
CA THR A 161 11.04 1.98 23.80
C THR A 161 12.26 1.27 23.21
N ASP A 162 12.03 0.49 22.15
CA ASP A 162 13.06 -0.33 21.50
C ASP A 162 13.70 0.39 20.29
N LEU A 163 13.07 1.46 19.80
CA LEU A 163 13.53 2.19 18.64
C LEU A 163 14.87 2.91 18.89
N GLY A 164 15.86 2.56 18.07
CA GLY A 164 17.16 3.20 18.04
C GLY A 164 17.12 4.71 17.75
N SER A 165 18.21 5.39 18.08
CA SER A 165 18.31 6.86 17.99
C SER A 165 18.05 7.46 16.60
N ASN A 166 18.37 6.71 15.54
CA ASN A 166 18.16 7.13 14.14
C ASN A 166 17.01 6.37 13.45
N GLY A 167 16.23 5.60 14.22
CA GLY A 167 15.17 4.79 13.68
C GLY A 167 13.92 5.58 13.30
N PHE A 168 13.00 4.89 12.62
CA PHE A 168 11.69 5.42 12.28
C PHE A 168 10.61 4.37 12.49
N ILE A 169 9.38 4.84 12.67
CA ILE A 169 8.22 3.98 12.90
C ILE A 169 7.33 4.04 11.66
N TRP A 170 6.87 2.87 11.22
CA TRP A 170 5.81 2.72 10.25
C TRP A 170 4.54 2.28 10.96
N LEU A 171 3.63 3.23 11.15
CA LEU A 171 2.31 2.96 11.68
C LEU A 171 1.39 2.50 10.55
N MET A 172 0.88 1.29 10.67
CA MET A 172 -0.04 0.64 9.75
C MET A 172 -1.46 0.73 10.32
N THR A 173 -2.37 1.39 9.60
CA THR A 173 -3.77 1.48 9.99
C THR A 173 -4.70 0.99 8.87
N PRO A 174 -5.86 0.39 9.20
CA PRO A 174 -6.85 0.01 8.20
C PRO A 174 -7.32 1.23 7.40
N LYS A 175 -7.61 1.04 6.11
CA LYS A 175 -8.11 2.12 5.25
C LYS A 175 -9.56 2.51 5.58
N VAL A 176 -9.94 3.72 5.16
CA VAL A 176 -11.29 4.27 5.30
C VAL A 176 -12.34 3.27 4.81
N GLY A 177 -13.32 2.97 5.66
CA GLY A 177 -14.42 2.05 5.36
C GLY A 177 -14.15 0.59 5.72
N ARG A 178 -12.98 0.28 6.30
CA ARG A 178 -12.70 -1.01 6.96
C ARG A 178 -12.96 -0.91 8.47
N GLU A 179 -13.14 -2.07 9.10
CA GLU A 179 -13.19 -2.18 10.56
C GLU A 179 -11.83 -1.82 11.15
N GLY A 180 -11.82 -1.21 12.34
CA GLY A 180 -10.60 -0.74 12.97
C GLY A 180 -9.97 0.50 12.32
N TYR A 181 -10.68 1.21 11.43
CA TYR A 181 -10.22 2.47 10.85
C TYR A 181 -9.96 3.53 11.93
N VAL A 182 -8.78 4.15 11.87
CA VAL A 182 -8.32 5.19 12.78
C VAL A 182 -8.32 6.53 12.06
N ASP A 183 -8.82 7.60 12.70
CA ASP A 183 -8.83 8.92 12.08
C ASP A 183 -7.37 9.45 11.94
N PRO A 184 -6.98 9.97 10.77
CA PRO A 184 -5.71 10.66 10.59
C PRO A 184 -5.46 11.80 11.59
N ALA A 185 -6.52 12.42 12.13
CA ALA A 185 -6.42 13.41 13.19
C ALA A 185 -5.87 12.81 14.49
N ASP A 186 -6.37 11.64 14.90
CA ASP A 186 -5.91 10.93 16.09
C ASP A 186 -4.44 10.50 15.92
N ILE A 187 -4.07 10.03 14.72
CA ILE A 187 -2.67 9.70 14.40
C ILE A 187 -1.77 10.94 14.50
N ALA A 188 -2.23 12.09 13.99
CA ALA A 188 -1.45 13.33 14.03
C ALA A 188 -1.30 13.86 15.45
N GLU A 189 -2.36 13.81 16.26
CA GLU A 189 -2.32 14.15 17.68
C GLU A 189 -1.39 13.21 18.45
N GLY A 190 -1.52 11.90 18.22
CA GLY A 190 -0.71 10.90 18.85
C GLY A 190 0.77 11.04 18.54
N ALA A 191 1.10 11.33 17.28
CA ALA A 191 2.45 11.65 16.85
C ALA A 191 3.03 12.84 17.63
N LEU A 192 2.27 13.94 17.76
CA LEU A 192 2.73 15.13 18.48
C LEU A 192 2.93 14.86 19.97
N THR A 193 2.00 14.15 20.60
CA THR A 193 2.06 13.79 22.02
C THR A 193 3.23 12.85 22.32
N ALA A 194 3.51 11.89 21.44
CA ALA A 194 4.68 11.00 21.53
C ALA A 194 6.01 11.69 21.18
N GLY A 195 6.00 12.98 20.80
CA GLY A 195 7.20 13.72 20.41
C GLY A 195 7.76 13.30 19.04
N LEU A 196 6.90 12.79 18.17
CA LEU A 196 7.21 12.36 16.81
C LEU A 196 6.72 13.38 15.77
N SER A 197 7.16 13.20 14.53
CA SER A 197 6.70 13.95 13.38
C SER A 197 6.30 13.00 12.27
N LEU A 198 5.08 13.16 11.77
CA LEU A 198 4.60 12.48 10.58
C LEU A 198 5.28 13.07 9.34
N THR A 199 5.99 12.24 8.58
CA THR A 199 6.83 12.69 7.46
C THR A 199 6.29 12.31 6.09
N SER A 200 5.69 11.14 5.99
CA SER A 200 5.21 10.60 4.72
C SER A 200 4.11 9.59 4.99
N THR A 201 3.19 9.46 4.06
CA THR A 201 2.22 8.38 4.04
C THR A 201 2.36 7.61 2.74
N ALA A 202 2.29 6.29 2.83
CA ALA A 202 2.43 5.38 1.70
C ALA A 202 1.30 4.34 1.72
N THR A 203 0.83 3.96 0.54
CA THR A 203 -0.17 2.89 0.40
C THR A 203 0.52 1.61 0.00
N LEU A 204 0.86 0.75 0.96
CA LEU A 204 1.65 -0.46 0.72
C LEU A 204 0.78 -1.65 0.32
N SER A 205 -0.37 -1.80 0.97
CA SER A 205 -1.35 -2.87 0.75
C SER A 205 -2.67 -2.32 0.17
N GLU A 206 -3.54 -3.22 -0.27
CA GLU A 206 -4.93 -2.90 -0.64
C GLU A 206 -5.75 -2.47 0.57
N ASP A 207 -5.45 -2.98 1.76
CA ASP A 207 -6.29 -2.82 2.95
C ASP A 207 -5.68 -1.91 4.02
N TRP A 208 -4.36 -1.75 4.00
CA TRP A 208 -3.62 -0.98 4.99
C TRP A 208 -3.00 0.31 4.43
N ALA A 209 -3.05 1.36 5.22
CA ALA A 209 -2.35 2.62 5.01
C ALA A 209 -1.13 2.69 5.93
N ALA A 210 0.01 3.15 5.40
CA ALA A 210 1.26 3.28 6.15
C ALA A 210 1.60 4.75 6.38
N SER A 211 1.94 5.08 7.62
CA SER A 211 2.32 6.42 8.07
C SER A 211 3.72 6.38 8.65
N LYS A 212 4.64 7.17 8.10
CA LYS A 212 6.03 7.25 8.55
C LYS A 212 6.19 8.31 9.62
N LEU A 213 6.51 7.88 10.84
CA LEU A 213 6.81 8.75 11.95
C LEU A 213 8.32 8.72 12.24
N VAL A 214 8.90 9.90 12.48
CA VAL A 214 10.32 10.02 12.84
C VAL A 214 10.45 10.91 14.07
N ARG A 215 11.49 10.69 14.87
CA ARG A 215 11.87 11.68 15.88
C ARG A 215 12.31 12.96 15.15
N PRO A 216 11.68 14.13 15.41
CA PRO A 216 12.15 15.37 14.85
C PRO A 216 13.60 15.59 15.27
N LYS A 217 14.47 15.93 14.30
CA LYS A 217 15.86 16.28 14.57
C LYS A 217 15.89 17.63 15.28
N GLY A 218 15.77 17.59 16.61
CA GLY A 218 15.88 18.76 17.46
C GLY A 218 17.33 19.18 17.60
N THR A 219 17.67 20.38 17.11
CA THR A 219 18.83 21.12 17.62
C THR A 219 18.58 21.39 19.10
N ARG A 220 19.22 20.59 19.95
CA ARG A 220 19.32 20.84 21.39
C ARG A 220 19.82 22.28 21.60
N ARG A 221 18.98 23.15 22.15
CA ARG A 221 19.40 24.47 22.66
C ARG A 221 19.71 24.37 24.15
#